data_AF-A0A242NK32-F1
#
_entry.id   AF-A0A242NK32-F1
#
_cell.length_a   1.000
_cell.length_b   1.000
_cell.length_c   1.000
_cell.angle_alpha   90.00
_cell.angle_beta   90.00
_cell.angle_gamma   90.00
#
_symmetry.space_group_name_H-M   'P 1'
#
loop_
_entity.id
_entity.type
_entity.pdbx_description
1 polymer ?
#
loop_
_entity_poly.entity_id
_entity_poly.type
_entity_poly.pdbx_seq_one_letter_code
_entity_poly.pdbx_strand_id
1 'polypeptide(L)' 'MREDNMGKLVLRKSDIMKMLSISESTLKRKIKAGDLPKPFKVGKNTSANLWRANDLQRFFDSKANQTTNP' A
#
# COMPACT_ATOMS: atom_id res chain seq x y z
N MET A 1 -15.26 20.24 -1.07
CA MET A 1 -14.77 18.85 -0.99
C MET A 1 -14.20 18.49 -2.36
N ARG A 2 -12.97 17.97 -2.44
CA ARG A 2 -12.36 17.49 -3.70
C ARG A 2 -12.01 16.02 -3.48
N GLU A 3 -12.91 15.13 -3.86
CA GLU A 3 -12.82 13.69 -3.57
C GLU A 3 -12.49 12.84 -4.81
N ASP A 4 -11.82 13.37 -5.84
CA ASP A 4 -11.80 12.66 -7.14
C ASP A 4 -10.43 12.44 -7.78
N ASN A 5 -9.33 12.51 -7.02
CA ASN A 5 -7.99 12.28 -7.60
C ASN A 5 -7.17 11.13 -6.99
N MET A 6 -7.67 10.46 -5.94
CA MET A 6 -6.98 9.31 -5.36
C MET A 6 -6.93 8.08 -6.28
N GLY A 7 -7.85 7.96 -7.25
CA GLY A 7 -7.88 6.85 -8.21
C GLY A 7 -6.65 6.76 -9.12
N LYS A 8 -5.89 7.85 -9.28
CA LYS A 8 -4.67 7.90 -10.13
C LYS A 8 -3.38 8.08 -9.31
N LEU A 9 -3.47 8.20 -7.99
CA LEU A 9 -2.29 8.45 -7.17
C LEU A 9 -1.47 7.17 -7.01
N VAL A 10 -0.24 7.21 -7.51
CA VAL A 10 0.74 6.13 -7.38
C VAL A 10 1.75 6.49 -6.30
N LEU A 11 1.86 5.62 -5.31
CA LEU A 11 2.74 5.77 -4.16
C LEU A 11 3.99 4.93 -4.34
N ARG A 12 5.14 5.52 -4.02
CA ARG A 12 6.43 4.84 -3.97
C ARG A 12 6.64 4.23 -2.59
N LYS A 13 7.63 3.35 -2.49
CA LYS A 13 8.09 2.78 -1.21
C LYS A 13 8.29 3.84 -0.11
N SER A 14 8.91 4.98 -0.45
CA SER A 14 9.16 6.08 0.48
C SER A 14 7.88 6.68 1.05
N ASP A 15 6.82 6.75 0.24
CA ASP A 15 5.56 7.35 0.64
C ASP A 15 4.84 6.43 1.62
N ILE A 16 4.85 5.12 1.36
CA ILE A 16 4.30 4.11 2.28
C ILE A 16 5.06 4.09 3.61
N MET A 17 6.38 4.17 3.56
CA MET A 17 7.21 4.23 4.77
C MET A 17 6.89 5.45 5.62
N LYS A 18 6.70 6.63 5.00
CA LYS A 18 6.31 7.86 5.69
C LYS A 18 4.89 7.78 6.24
N MET A 19 3.94 7.31 5.43
CA MET A 19 2.53 7.21 5.80
C MET A 19 2.30 6.30 7.00
N LEU A 20 3.01 5.16 7.04
CA LEU A 20 2.90 4.19 8.13
C LEU A 20 3.94 4.40 9.23
N SER A 21 4.84 5.39 9.08
CA SER A 21 5.96 5.64 9.97
C SER A 21 6.79 4.37 10.26
N ILE A 22 7.12 3.61 9.22
CA ILE A 22 7.87 2.35 9.33
C ILE A 22 9.18 2.36 8.54
N SER A 23 10.13 1.56 9.02
CA SER A 23 11.38 1.28 8.32
C SER A 23 11.15 0.41 7.08
N GLU A 24 12.12 0.43 6.15
CA GLU A 24 12.08 -0.42 4.95
C GLU A 24 12.05 -1.92 5.30
N SER A 25 12.81 -2.33 6.31
CA SER A 25 12.83 -3.73 6.76
C SER A 25 11.47 -4.16 7.28
N THR A 26 10.78 -3.28 8.01
CA THR A 26 9.42 -3.51 8.50
C THR A 26 8.42 -3.57 7.35
N LEU A 27 8.52 -2.67 6.36
CA LEU A 27 7.69 -2.70 5.15
C LEU A 27 7.83 -4.04 4.40
N LYS A 28 9.07 -4.49 4.14
CA LYS A 28 9.33 -5.78 3.49
C LYS A 28 8.77 -6.95 4.30
N ARG A 29 8.94 -6.94 5.63
CA ARG A 29 8.39 -7.96 6.52
C ARG A 29 6.86 -8.01 6.45
N LYS A 30 6.20 -6.86 6.50
CA LYS A 30 4.72 -6.77 6.40
C LYS A 30 4.20 -7.25 5.05
N ILE A 31 4.87 -6.92 3.94
CA ILE A 31 4.52 -7.47 2.61
C ILE A 31 4.67 -8.99 2.60
N LYS A 32 5.75 -9.53 3.17
CA LYS A 32 5.98 -10.99 3.27
C LYS A 32 4.93 -11.68 4.15
N ALA A 33 4.52 -11.04 5.23
CA ALA A 33 3.48 -11.54 6.15
C ALA A 33 2.06 -11.44 5.57
N GLY A 34 1.86 -10.69 4.48
CA GLY A 34 0.54 -10.43 3.92
C GLY A 34 -0.24 -9.34 4.66
N ASP A 35 0.44 -8.54 5.49
CA ASP A 35 -0.10 -7.37 6.19
C ASP A 35 -0.13 -6.10 5.33
N LEU A 36 0.51 -6.15 4.15
CA LEU A 36 0.47 -5.09 3.14
C LEU A 36 0.36 -5.72 1.75
N PRO A 37 -0.33 -5.06 0.81
CA PRO A 37 -0.44 -5.54 -0.56
C PRO A 37 0.93 -5.54 -1.24
N LYS A 38 1.14 -6.48 -2.16
CA LYS A 38 2.37 -6.55 -2.96
C LYS A 38 2.45 -5.35 -3.92
N PRO A 39 3.63 -4.72 -4.09
CA PRO A 39 3.79 -3.67 -5.08
C PRO A 39 3.66 -4.22 -6.50
N PHE A 40 3.22 -3.36 -7.41
CA PHE A 40 3.39 -3.60 -8.83
C PHE A 40 4.69 -2.95 -9.32
N LYS A 41 5.25 -3.52 -10.39
CA LYS A 41 6.46 -3.00 -11.06
C LYS A 41 6.06 -2.32 -12.37
N VAL A 42 6.74 -1.24 -12.71
CA VAL A 42 6.60 -0.57 -14.01
C VAL A 42 7.94 -0.47 -14.72
N GLY A 43 7.96 -0.96 -15.97
CA GLY A 43 9.13 -0.95 -16.83
C GLY A 43 10.17 -2.04 -16.53
N LYS A 44 11.23 -2.07 -17.35
CA LYS A 44 12.36 -2.99 -17.21
C LYS A 44 13.26 -2.68 -16.02
N ASN A 45 13.11 -1.49 -15.42
CA ASN A 45 13.88 -1.08 -14.26
C ASN A 45 13.21 -1.57 -12.97
N THR A 46 13.69 -2.70 -12.47
CA THR A 46 13.14 -3.53 -11.39
C THR A 46 13.00 -2.81 -10.03
N SER A 47 13.53 -1.59 -9.91
CA SER A 47 13.66 -0.84 -8.66
C SER A 47 12.42 -0.03 -8.27
N ALA A 48 11.46 0.17 -9.18
CA ALA A 48 10.24 0.92 -8.89
C ALA A 48 9.15 0.00 -8.31
N ASN A 49 9.21 -0.26 -7.01
CA ASN A 49 8.07 -0.82 -6.27
C ASN A 49 7.02 0.28 -6.06
N LEU A 50 5.86 0.12 -6.68
CA LEU A 50 4.77 1.09 -6.65
C LEU A 50 3.47 0.49 -6.14
N TRP A 51 2.63 1.33 -5.57
CA TRP A 51 1.29 1.01 -5.10
C TRP A 51 0.29 2.01 -5.62
N ARG A 52 -0.93 1.58 -5.92
CA ARG A 52 -2.02 2.52 -6.15
C ARG A 52 -2.63 2.85 -4.80
N ALA A 53 -2.88 4.13 -4.55
CA ALA A 53 -3.50 4.56 -3.29
C ALA A 53 -4.86 3.86 -3.08
N ASN A 54 -5.66 3.71 -4.14
CA ASN A 54 -6.94 3.02 -4.08
C ASN A 54 -6.80 1.53 -3.71
N ASP A 55 -5.79 0.83 -4.23
CA ASP A 55 -5.55 -0.59 -3.91
C ASP A 55 -5.17 -0.76 -2.43
N LEU A 56 -4.40 0.19 -1.88
CA LEU A 56 -4.06 0.24 -0.46
C LEU A 56 -5.28 0.52 0.42
N GLN A 57 -6.09 1.53 0.05
CA GLN A 57 -7.30 1.85 0.78
C GLN A 57 -8.24 0.65 0.86
N ARG A 58 -8.55 0.03 -0.29
CA ARG A 58 -9.36 -1.19 -0.37
C ARG A 58 -8.81 -2.32 0.48
N PHE A 59 -7.48 -2.49 0.50
CA PHE A 59 -6.85 -3.52 1.32
C PHE A 59 -7.09 -3.26 2.81
N PHE A 60 -6.87 -2.04 3.29
CA PHE A 60 -7.11 -1.70 4.69
C PHE A 60 -8.58 -1.79 5.08
N ASP A 61 -9.49 -1.32 4.22
CA ASP A 61 -10.94 -1.43 4.43
C ASP A 61 -11.36 -2.90 4.54
N SER A 62 -10.81 -3.77 3.68
CA SER A 62 -11.10 -5.21 3.73
C SER A 62 -10.63 -5.89 5.02
N LYS A 63 -9.51 -5.44 5.59
CA LYS A 63 -8.97 -5.94 6.87
C LYS A 63 -9.75 -5.40 8.05
N ALA A 64 -10.18 -4.14 8.02
CA ALA A 64 -11.03 -3.56 9.05
C ALA A 64 -12.37 -4.33 9.16
N ASN A 65 -13.00 -4.61 8.03
CA ASN A 65 -14.31 -5.29 8.00
C ASN A 65 -14.27 -6.78 8.42
N GLN A 66 -13.10 -7.44 8.38
CA GLN A 66 -12.94 -8.81 8.87
C GLN A 66 -12.83 -8.91 10.40
N THR A 67 -12.70 -7.79 11.11
CA THR A 67 -12.55 -7.78 12.59
C THR A 67 -13.89 -7.74 13.32
N THR A 68 -15.01 -7.64 12.59
CA THR A 68 -16.38 -7.76 13.10
C THR A 68 -16.98 -9.09 12.68
N ASN A 69 -16.66 -10.14 13.43
CA ASN A 69 -17.56 -11.28 13.58
C ASN A 69 -17.70 -11.52 15.10
N PRO A 70 -18.92 -11.45 15.66
CA PRO A 70 -19.19 -11.53 17.11
C PRO A 70 -18.84 -12.89 17.72
#